data_AF-A0A352Q5S9-F1
#
_entry.id   AF-A0A352Q5S9-F1
#
_cell.length_a   1.000
_cell.length_b   1.000
_cell.length_c   1.000
_cell.angle_alpha   90.00
_cell.angle_beta   90.00
_cell.angle_gamma   90.00
#
_symmetry.space_group_name_H-M   'P 1'
#
loop_
_entity.id
_entity.type
_entity.pdbx_description
1 polymer ?
#
loop_
_entity_poly.entity_id
_entity_poly.type
_entity_poly.pdbx_seq_one_letter_code
_entity_poly.pdbx_strand_id
1 'polypeptide(L)' 'MIVEQVWTGNDYRNFNYLIVCPENGEALAIDPLAHQQCLDVCKQKGWDITQVLNTHEHFDHTGGNQG' A
#
# COMPACT_ATOMS: atom_id res chain seq x y z
N MET A 1 6.86 -5.75 -13.32
CA MET A 1 6.69 -4.87 -12.14
C MET A 1 5.55 -3.92 -12.44
N ILE A 2 4.45 -4.02 -11.70
CA ILE A 2 3.32 -3.08 -11.78
C ILE A 2 3.46 -2.11 -10.60
N VAL A 3 3.22 -0.82 -10.83
CA VAL A 3 3.19 0.20 -9.78
C VAL A 3 1.80 0.80 -9.77
N GLU A 4 1.10 0.64 -8.65
CA GLU A 4 -0.22 1.24 -8.42
C GLU A 4 -0.09 2.34 -7.37
N GLN A 5 -0.52 3.55 -7.71
CA GLN A 5 -0.62 4.65 -6.77
C GLN A 5 -2.04 4.69 -6.18
N VAL A 6 -2.12 4.79 -4.85
CA VAL A 6 -3.38 4.90 -4.10
C VAL A 6 -3.43 6.26 -3.44
N TRP A 7 -4.33 7.12 -3.92
CA TRP A 7 -4.59 8.42 -3.31
C TRP A 7 -5.42 8.23 -2.03
N THR A 8 -4.88 8.68 -0.90
CA THR A 8 -5.50 8.45 0.42
C THR A 8 -6.66 9.40 0.72
N GLY A 9 -6.66 10.59 0.13
CA GLY A 9 -7.67 11.62 0.40
C GLY A 9 -7.66 12.15 1.83
N ASN A 10 -6.57 11.93 2.58
CA ASN A 10 -6.42 12.38 3.96
C ASN A 10 -5.83 13.79 4.08
N ASP A 11 -5.80 14.34 5.30
CA ASP A 11 -5.29 15.70 5.59
C ASP A 11 -3.77 15.85 5.33
N TYR A 12 -3.02 14.76 5.44
CA TYR A 12 -1.58 14.72 5.18
C TYR A 12 -1.25 14.75 3.69
N ARG A 13 -2.25 14.47 2.83
CA ARG A 13 -2.14 14.41 1.38
C ARG A 13 -1.13 13.35 0.92
N ASN A 14 -1.10 12.19 1.60
CA ASN A 14 -0.20 11.11 1.23
C ASN A 14 -0.73 10.32 0.03
N PHE A 15 0.21 9.65 -0.63
CA PHE A 15 -0.07 8.49 -1.46
C PHE A 15 0.45 7.24 -0.78
N ASN A 16 -0.28 6.15 -0.93
CA ASN A 16 0.24 4.81 -0.78
C ASN A 16 0.62 4.24 -2.13
N TYR A 17 1.51 3.25 -2.12
CA TYR A 17 1.87 2.55 -3.35
C TYR A 17 1.83 1.05 -3.15
N LEU A 18 1.48 0.34 -4.21
CA LEU A 18 1.66 -1.10 -4.33
C LEU A 18 2.66 -1.36 -5.44
N ILE A 19 3.72 -2.11 -5.13
CA ILE A 19 4.62 -2.68 -6.12
C ILE A 19 4.28 -4.14 -6.25
N VAL A 20 3.83 -4.55 -7.44
CA VAL A 20 3.26 -5.89 -7.66
C VAL A 20 4.06 -6.68 -8.68
N CYS A 21 4.27 -7.95 -8.36
CA CYS A 21 4.81 -8.94 -9.29
C CYS A 21 3.71 -9.37 -10.27
N PRO A 22 3.89 -9.14 -11.59
CA PRO A 22 2.85 -9.45 -12.57
C PRO A 22 2.65 -10.96 -12.79
N GLU A 23 3.58 -11.80 -12.35
CA GLU A 23 3.54 -13.25 -12.58
C GLU A 23 2.69 -13.98 -11.53
N ASN A 24 2.78 -13.56 -10.26
CA ASN A 24 2.14 -14.24 -9.13
C ASN A 24 1.18 -13.35 -8.31
N GLY A 25 1.13 -12.05 -8.56
CA GLY A 25 0.24 -11.12 -7.86
C GLY A 25 0.70 -10.72 -6.45
N GLU A 26 1.90 -11.13 -6.01
CA GLU A 26 2.45 -10.67 -4.72
C GLU A 26 2.77 -9.17 -4.77
N ALA A 27 2.42 -8.48 -3.70
CA ALA A 27 2.49 -7.03 -3.59
C ALA A 27 3.27 -6.59 -2.35
N LEU A 28 4.12 -5.58 -2.53
CA LEU A 28 4.72 -4.76 -1.49
C LEU A 28 3.87 -3.50 -1.30
N ALA A 29 3.35 -3.28 -0.09
CA ALA A 29 2.69 -2.04 0.28
C ALA A 29 3.70 -1.02 0.82
N ILE A 30 3.68 0.19 0.28
CA ILE A 30 4.56 1.29 0.70
C ILE A 30 3.76 2.34 1.47
N ASP A 31 4.28 2.64 2.66
CA ASP A 31 3.79 3.66 3.60
C ASP A 31 2.31 3.54 4.04
N PRO A 32 1.73 2.33 4.24
CA PRO A 32 0.30 2.02 4.18
C PRO A 32 -0.59 2.63 5.28
N LEU A 33 -0.57 3.94 5.53
CA LEU A 33 -1.45 4.62 6.49
C LEU A 33 -2.93 4.28 6.23
N ALA A 34 -3.39 4.39 4.99
CA ALA A 34 -4.72 3.99 4.58
C ALA A 34 -4.76 2.51 4.12
N HIS A 35 -4.19 1.61 4.92
CA HIS A 35 -4.05 0.17 4.61
C HIS A 35 -5.31 -0.49 4.03
N GLN A 36 -6.51 -0.13 4.52
CA GLN A 36 -7.75 -0.68 3.99
C GLN A 36 -7.96 -0.39 2.49
N GLN A 37 -7.58 0.79 2.01
CA GLN A 37 -7.66 1.12 0.58
C GLN A 37 -6.68 0.27 -0.24
N CYS A 38 -5.47 0.01 0.29
CA CYS A 38 -4.51 -0.90 -0.33
C CYS A 38 -5.07 -2.33 -0.42
N LEU A 39 -5.66 -2.84 0.66
CA LEU A 39 -6.30 -4.15 0.70
C LEU A 39 -7.46 -4.25 -0.29
N ASP A 40 -8.29 -3.21 -0.40
CA ASP A 40 -9.42 -3.18 -1.32
C ASP A 40 -8.94 -3.22 -2.79
N VAL A 41 -7.90 -2.45 -3.13
CA VAL A 41 -7.29 -2.47 -4.47
C VAL A 41 -6.70 -3.85 -4.78
N CYS A 42 -5.95 -4.45 -3.86
CA CYS A 42 -5.40 -5.79 -4.05
C CYS A 42 -6.51 -6.84 -4.24
N LYS A 43 -7.56 -6.80 -3.42
CA LYS A 43 -8.71 -7.69 -3.53
C LYS A 43 -9.42 -7.57 -4.88
N GLN A 44 -9.60 -6.35 -5.39
CA GLN A 44 -10.23 -6.12 -6.70
C GLN A 44 -9.40 -6.65 -7.86
N LYS A 45 -8.07 -6.63 -7.73
CA LYS A 45 -7.14 -7.02 -8.79
C LYS A 45 -6.58 -8.43 -8.65
N GLY A 46 -6.97 -9.16 -7.60
CA GLY A 46 -6.48 -10.52 -7.33
C GLY A 46 -5.01 -10.54 -6.91
N TRP A 47 -4.56 -9.51 -6.20
CA TRP A 47 -3.21 -9.40 -5.64
C TRP A 47 -3.21 -9.71 -4.15
N ASP A 48 -2.04 -10.04 -3.61
CA ASP A 48 -1.85 -10.34 -2.20
C ASP A 48 -0.69 -9.52 -1.62
N ILE A 49 -0.92 -8.80 -0.53
CA ILE A 49 0.13 -8.00 0.12
C ILE A 49 0.91 -8.92 1.06
N THR A 50 2.16 -9.19 0.72
CA THR A 50 3.04 -10.08 1.51
C THR A 50 4.12 -9.30 2.27
N GLN A 51 4.31 -8.03 1.94
CA GLN A 51 5.35 -7.19 2.50
C GLN A 51 4.87 -5.76 2.72
N VAL A 52 5.44 -5.11 3.73
CA VAL A 52 5.28 -3.68 4.00
C VAL A 52 6.66 -3.03 4.03
N LEU A 53 6.78 -1.87 3.39
CA LEU A 53 7.95 -1.00 3.49
C LEU A 53 7.49 0.39 3.91
N ASN A 54 8.16 0.94 4.92
CA ASN A 54 8.01 2.35 5.27
C ASN A 54 9.26 3.10 4.80
N THR A 55 9.07 4.24 4.17
CA THR A 55 10.16 5.09 3.68
C THR A 55 10.90 5.76 4.83
N HIS A 56 10.18 6.14 5.88
CA HIS A 56 10.69 6.75 7.10
C HIS A 56 9.68 6.59 8.26
N GLU A 57 10.02 7.12 9.44
CA GLU A 57 9.35 6.85 10.71
C GLU A 57 8.08 7.65 10.99
N HIS A 58 7.73 8.62 10.14
CA HIS A 58 6.58 9.47 10.40
C HIS A 58 5.27 8.67 10.49
N PHE A 59 4.37 9.12 11.36
CA PHE A 59 3.13 8.41 11.65
C PHE A 59 2.23 8.29 10.41
N ASP A 60 2.22 9.30 9.54
CA ASP A 60 1.44 9.29 8.30
C ASP A 60 2.00 8.33 7.23
N HIS A 61 3.11 7.66 7.52
CA HIS A 61 3.70 6.58 6.72
C HIS A 61 3.65 5.22 7.41
N THR A 62 3.65 5.17 8.74
CA THR A 62 3.74 3.94 9.54
C THR A 62 2.44 3.54 10.24
N GLY A 63 1.46 4.43 10.30
CA GLY A 63 0.26 4.30 11.14
C GLY A 63 -0.66 3.12 10.79
N GLY A 64 -0.55 2.56 9.58
CA GLY A 64 -1.34 1.39 9.16
C GLY A 64 -0.59 0.05 9.21
N ASN A 65 0.64 0.00 9.76
CA ASN A 65 1.46 -1.22 9.77
C ASN A 65 0.88 -2.40 10.57
N GLN A 66 -0.03 -2.14 11.52
CA GLN A 66 -0.64 -3.16 12.39
C GLN A 66 -2.06 -3.57 11.93
N GLY A 67 -2.55 -2.98 10.84
CA GLY A 67 -3.89 -3.21 10.29
C GLY A 67 -3.97 -4.43 9.40
#